data_AF-A0A523WGU0-F1
#
_entry.id   AF-A0A523WGU0-F1
#
_cell.length_a   1.000
_cell.length_b   1.000
_cell.length_c   1.000
_cell.angle_alpha   90.00
_cell.angle_beta   90.00
_cell.angle_gamma   90.00
#
_symmetry.space_group_name_H-M   'P 1'
#
loop_
_entity.id
_entity.type
_entity.pdbx_description
1 polymer ?
#
loop_
_entity_poly.entity_id
_entity_poly.type
_entity_poly.pdbx_seq_one_letter_code
_entity_poly.pdbx_strand_id
1 'polypeptide(L)'
;MQLNYIFHYLWINRFGTNVQFALTSLAAFQSGFSYVISDTQAMALRITERAFVHLQRSIMVDDDIRKNWIAAFDIGETKCEKLGALHLLSHGTWAFKAHGEKGRTDLILNEPLPDSSIIEKTSTALVLTEWKVVKNSNELDEKIKEAFEQTKLYVTGVLGGIELTNYRYLVMVSEKSTKMPSDFTEGTIVYRHINIPVNPKYPSVEARTKT
;
A
#
# COMPACT_ATOMS: atom_id res chain seq x y z
N MET A 1 -24.69 -63.78 -20.41
CA MET A 1 -24.12 -63.28 -19.14
C MET A 1 -22.97 -62.31 -19.41
N GLN A 2 -23.18 -61.27 -20.22
CA GLN A 2 -22.12 -60.30 -20.62
C GLN A 2 -22.59 -58.84 -20.76
N LEU A 3 -23.89 -58.56 -20.64
CA LEU A 3 -24.41 -57.18 -20.75
C LEU A 3 -24.41 -56.39 -19.43
N ASN A 4 -24.39 -57.06 -18.27
CA ASN A 4 -24.47 -56.38 -16.97
C ASN A 4 -23.14 -55.79 -16.47
N TYR A 5 -21.99 -56.21 -17.02
CA TYR A 5 -20.68 -55.67 -16.63
C TYR A 5 -20.32 -54.36 -17.33
N ILE A 6 -20.90 -54.10 -18.52
CA ILE A 6 -20.59 -52.90 -19.31
C ILE A 6 -21.29 -51.66 -18.72
N PHE A 7 -22.49 -51.80 -18.15
CA PHE A 7 -23.23 -50.68 -17.56
C PHE A 7 -22.63 -50.15 -16.26
N HIS A 8 -21.96 -50.99 -15.46
CA HIS A 8 -21.39 -50.56 -14.18
C HIS A 8 -20.08 -49.77 -14.34
N TYR A 9 -19.25 -50.12 -15.33
CA TYR A 9 -18.00 -49.41 -15.63
C TYR A 9 -18.21 -48.08 -16.38
N LEU A 10 -19.29 -47.94 -17.15
CA LEU A 10 -19.61 -46.70 -17.88
C LEU A 10 -20.20 -45.60 -16.97
N TRP A 11 -20.85 -45.97 -15.87
CA TRP A 11 -21.43 -45.01 -14.93
C TRP A 11 -20.38 -44.46 -13.95
N ILE A 12 -19.52 -45.32 -13.38
CA ILE A 12 -18.47 -44.92 -12.43
C ILE A 12 -17.40 -44.03 -13.10
N ASN A 13 -17.00 -44.36 -14.34
CA ASN A 13 -16.01 -43.55 -15.07
C ASN A 13 -16.54 -42.17 -15.48
N ARG A 14 -17.82 -42.02 -15.82
CA ARG A 14 -18.40 -40.71 -16.19
C ARG A 14 -18.44 -39.73 -15.03
N PHE A 15 -18.74 -40.20 -13.81
CA PHE A 15 -18.73 -39.35 -12.62
C PHE A 15 -17.31 -38.93 -12.23
N GLY A 16 -16.33 -39.84 -12.29
CA GLY A 16 -14.92 -39.54 -12.05
C GLY A 16 -14.35 -38.51 -13.04
N THR A 17 -14.62 -38.67 -14.34
CA THR A 17 -14.15 -37.71 -15.36
C THR A 17 -14.82 -36.34 -15.25
N ASN A 18 -16.11 -36.27 -14.90
CA ASN A 18 -16.80 -34.99 -14.77
C ASN A 18 -16.32 -34.21 -13.54
N VAL A 19 -16.08 -34.90 -12.42
CA VAL A 19 -15.50 -34.29 -11.21
C VAL A 19 -14.05 -33.85 -11.47
N GLN A 20 -13.25 -34.69 -12.14
CA GLN A 20 -11.88 -34.34 -12.49
C GLN A 20 -11.81 -33.16 -13.48
N PHE A 21 -12.74 -33.08 -14.45
CA PHE A 21 -12.87 -31.94 -15.36
C PHE A 21 -13.28 -30.67 -14.63
N ALA A 22 -14.24 -30.75 -13.70
CA ALA A 22 -14.65 -29.62 -12.87
C ALA A 22 -13.52 -29.12 -11.96
N LEU A 23 -12.77 -30.03 -11.33
CA LEU A 23 -11.59 -29.68 -10.50
C LEU A 23 -10.46 -29.08 -11.34
N THR A 24 -10.21 -29.61 -12.54
CA THR A 24 -9.19 -29.06 -13.44
C THR A 24 -9.58 -27.65 -13.91
N SER A 25 -10.85 -27.45 -14.23
CA SER A 25 -11.39 -26.14 -14.64
C SER A 25 -11.35 -25.13 -13.49
N LEU A 26 -11.67 -25.56 -12.27
CA LEU A 26 -11.58 -24.71 -11.07
C LEU A 26 -10.13 -24.36 -10.73
N ALA A 27 -9.20 -25.31 -10.84
CA ALA A 27 -7.78 -25.06 -10.64
C ALA A 27 -7.21 -24.09 -11.70
N ALA A 28 -7.61 -24.25 -12.97
CA ALA A 28 -7.25 -23.32 -14.04
C ALA A 28 -7.81 -21.92 -13.79
N PHE A 29 -9.08 -21.82 -13.36
CA PHE A 29 -9.69 -20.55 -12.95
C PHE A 29 -8.96 -19.92 -11.77
N GLN A 30 -8.67 -20.68 -10.71
CA GLN A 30 -7.93 -20.21 -9.56
C GLN A 30 -6.55 -19.69 -9.96
N SER A 31 -5.82 -20.43 -10.79
CA SER A 31 -4.51 -19.99 -11.28
C SER A 31 -4.60 -18.71 -12.10
N GLY A 32 -5.57 -18.59 -13.01
CA GLY A 32 -5.79 -17.39 -13.81
C GLY A 32 -6.17 -16.19 -12.95
N PHE A 33 -7.05 -16.39 -11.97
CA PHE A 33 -7.47 -15.37 -11.02
C PHE A 33 -6.33 -14.90 -10.12
N SER A 34 -5.55 -15.83 -9.56
CA SER A 34 -4.36 -15.52 -8.76
C SER A 34 -3.31 -14.77 -9.56
N TYR A 35 -3.11 -15.11 -10.84
CA TYR A 35 -2.19 -14.39 -11.72
C TYR A 35 -2.61 -12.93 -11.92
N VAL A 36 -3.89 -12.70 -12.28
CA VAL A 36 -4.40 -11.34 -12.49
C VAL A 36 -4.31 -10.50 -11.21
N ILE A 37 -4.68 -11.06 -10.05
CA ILE A 37 -4.56 -10.36 -8.76
C ILE A 37 -3.10 -10.07 -8.42
N SER A 38 -2.20 -11.03 -8.63
CA SER A 38 -0.78 -10.82 -8.37
C SER A 38 -0.21 -9.67 -9.22
N ASP A 39 -0.66 -9.56 -10.46
CA ASP A 39 -0.23 -8.49 -11.36
C ASP A 39 -0.80 -7.12 -10.92
N THR A 40 -2.07 -7.04 -10.51
CA THR A 40 -2.65 -5.79 -9.99
C THR A 40 -1.97 -5.33 -8.70
N GLN A 41 -1.69 -6.24 -7.77
CA GLN A 41 -0.97 -5.92 -6.53
C GLN A 41 0.48 -5.49 -6.80
N ALA A 42 1.16 -6.14 -7.74
CA ALA A 42 2.51 -5.74 -8.14
C ALA A 42 2.52 -4.36 -8.82
N MET A 43 1.53 -4.06 -9.65
CA MET A 43 1.35 -2.74 -10.25
C MET A 43 1.06 -1.68 -9.18
N ALA A 44 0.12 -1.95 -8.26
CA ALA A 44 -0.22 -1.07 -7.16
C ALA A 44 1.01 -0.75 -6.29
N LEU A 45 1.78 -1.77 -5.91
CA LEU A 45 3.04 -1.58 -5.20
C LEU A 45 4.01 -0.69 -5.98
N ARG A 46 4.26 -1.00 -7.26
CA ARG A 46 5.21 -0.23 -8.09
C ARG A 46 4.81 1.24 -8.24
N ILE A 47 3.53 1.54 -8.43
CA ILE A 47 3.07 2.92 -8.60
C ILE A 47 3.17 3.72 -7.29
N THR A 48 2.89 3.08 -6.16
CA THR A 48 3.03 3.69 -4.83
C THR A 48 4.50 3.95 -4.48
N GLU A 49 5.38 2.97 -4.67
CA GLU A 49 6.83 3.15 -4.46
C GLU A 49 7.39 4.25 -5.36
N ARG A 50 6.97 4.30 -6.63
CA ARG A 50 7.34 5.38 -7.56
C ARG A 50 6.86 6.73 -7.06
N ALA A 51 5.64 6.84 -6.55
CA ALA A 51 5.09 8.08 -6.05
C ALA A 51 5.88 8.61 -4.85
N PHE A 52 6.31 7.75 -3.92
CA PHE A 52 7.19 8.16 -2.81
C PHE A 52 8.58 8.61 -3.29
N VAL A 53 9.20 7.88 -4.22
CA VAL A 53 10.50 8.28 -4.79
C VAL A 53 10.37 9.60 -5.55
N HIS A 54 9.28 9.79 -6.30
CA HIS A 54 9.00 11.04 -7.01
C HIS A 54 8.84 12.19 -6.01
N LEU A 55 8.07 11.99 -4.92
CA LEU A 55 7.88 12.99 -3.88
C LEU A 55 9.21 13.46 -3.28
N GLN A 56 10.08 12.54 -2.87
CA GLN A 56 11.39 12.86 -2.32
C GLN A 56 12.23 13.69 -3.31
N ARG A 57 12.20 13.31 -4.60
CA ARG A 57 12.93 14.03 -5.65
C ARG A 57 12.33 15.41 -5.94
N SER A 58 11.00 15.54 -5.91
CA SER A 58 10.31 16.82 -6.06
C SER A 58 10.70 17.79 -4.95
N ILE A 59 10.69 17.34 -3.68
CA ILE A 59 11.13 18.17 -2.54
C ILE A 59 12.60 18.59 -2.68
N MET A 60 13.45 17.70 -3.20
CA MET A 60 14.87 17.99 -3.37
C MET A 60 15.16 18.99 -4.50
N VAL A 61 14.37 19.01 -5.57
CA VAL A 61 14.69 19.79 -6.79
C VAL A 61 13.87 21.07 -6.91
N ASP A 62 12.61 21.06 -6.43
CA ASP A 62 11.69 22.18 -6.58
C ASP A 62 11.57 22.95 -5.26
N ASP A 63 12.01 24.21 -5.27
CA ASP A 63 12.04 25.07 -4.09
C ASP A 63 10.65 25.42 -3.56
N ASP A 64 9.63 25.52 -4.41
CA ASP A 64 8.28 25.87 -3.99
C ASP A 64 7.58 24.67 -3.36
N ILE A 65 7.78 23.47 -3.94
CA ILE A 65 7.38 22.22 -3.29
C ILE A 65 8.10 22.08 -1.94
N ARG A 66 9.41 22.33 -1.88
CA ARG A 66 10.19 22.27 -0.64
C ARG A 66 9.64 23.21 0.43
N LYS A 67 9.42 24.50 0.11
CA LYS A 67 8.86 25.49 1.04
C LYS A 67 7.52 25.05 1.60
N ASN A 68 6.65 24.51 0.75
CA ASN A 68 5.34 24.00 1.17
C ASN A 68 5.46 22.82 2.14
N TRP A 69 6.40 21.91 1.90
CA TRP A 69 6.66 20.77 2.80
C TRP A 69 7.31 21.18 4.12
N ILE A 70 8.23 22.17 4.12
CA ILE A 70 8.78 22.75 5.35
C ILE A 70 7.67 23.39 6.18
N ALA A 71 6.82 24.22 5.56
CA ALA A 71 5.69 24.84 6.26
C ALA A 71 4.70 23.78 6.80
N ALA A 72 4.42 22.73 6.03
CA ALA A 72 3.57 21.62 6.48
C ALA A 72 4.18 20.87 7.66
N PHE A 73 5.49 20.62 7.62
CA PHE A 73 6.24 19.99 8.70
C PHE A 73 6.14 20.80 10.00
N ASP A 74 6.18 22.13 9.92
CA ASP A 74 6.02 23.01 11.08
C ASP A 74 4.60 23.06 11.62
N ILE A 75 3.59 22.94 10.76
CA ILE A 75 2.17 22.87 11.16
C ILE A 75 1.85 21.53 11.84
N GLY A 76 2.36 20.41 11.32
CA GLY A 76 2.21 19.08 11.91
C GLY A 76 1.67 17.99 10.97
N GLU A 77 1.31 16.86 11.57
CA GLU A 77 1.01 15.59 10.87
C GLU A 77 -0.09 15.75 9.81
N THR A 78 -1.25 16.31 10.17
CA THR A 78 -2.39 16.45 9.26
C THR A 78 -2.07 17.23 7.98
N LYS A 79 -1.21 18.24 8.05
CA LYS A 79 -0.86 19.01 6.83
C LYS A 79 0.08 18.21 5.93
N CYS A 80 1.01 17.47 6.53
CA CYS A 80 1.90 16.55 5.80
C CYS A 80 1.11 15.40 5.16
N GLU A 81 0.15 14.82 5.87
CA GLU A 81 -0.78 13.79 5.36
C GLU A 81 -1.49 14.28 4.10
N LYS A 82 -2.09 15.47 4.15
CA LYS A 82 -2.82 16.06 3.01
C LYS A 82 -1.93 16.27 1.79
N LEU A 83 -0.72 16.81 1.98
CA LEU A 83 0.23 17.00 0.88
C LEU A 83 0.72 15.68 0.31
N GLY A 84 1.01 14.71 1.19
CA GLY A 84 1.41 13.36 0.81
C GLY A 84 0.33 12.65 -0.01
N ALA A 85 -0.91 12.65 0.49
CA ALA A 85 -2.04 12.04 -0.18
C ALA A 85 -2.37 12.70 -1.53
N LEU A 86 -2.30 14.04 -1.61
CA LEU A 86 -2.44 14.75 -2.88
C LEU A 86 -1.36 14.35 -3.90
N HIS A 87 -0.12 14.17 -3.42
CA HIS A 87 0.96 13.70 -4.27
C HIS A 87 0.72 12.27 -4.76
N LEU A 88 0.35 11.35 -3.87
CA LEU A 88 -0.01 9.97 -4.23
C LEU A 88 -1.15 9.93 -5.24
N LEU A 89 -2.17 10.78 -5.06
CA LEU A 89 -3.31 10.88 -5.98
C LEU A 89 -2.88 11.34 -7.38
N SER A 90 -1.88 12.22 -7.48
CA SER A 90 -1.29 12.65 -8.76
C SER A 90 -0.62 11.49 -9.52
N HIS A 91 -0.30 10.38 -8.84
CA HIS A 91 0.15 9.12 -9.44
C HIS A 91 -0.98 8.08 -9.56
N GLY A 92 -2.24 8.46 -9.39
CA GLY A 92 -3.37 7.53 -9.40
C GLY A 92 -3.42 6.60 -8.18
N THR A 93 -2.73 6.94 -7.09
CA THR A 93 -2.77 6.20 -5.83
C THR A 93 -3.62 6.96 -4.81
N TRP A 94 -4.76 6.40 -4.42
CA TRP A 94 -5.53 6.93 -3.31
C TRP A 94 -4.92 6.46 -1.99
N ALA A 95 -4.75 7.39 -1.05
CA ALA A 95 -4.18 7.11 0.25
C ALA A 95 -5.23 7.32 1.33
N PHE A 96 -5.34 6.36 2.25
CA PHE A 96 -6.25 6.44 3.38
C PHE A 96 -5.54 6.06 4.67
N LYS A 97 -6.09 6.50 5.80
CA LYS A 97 -5.71 6.00 7.13
C LYS A 97 -6.85 5.24 7.78
N ALA A 98 -6.49 4.41 8.75
CA ALA A 98 -7.43 3.68 9.57
C ALA A 98 -8.09 4.63 10.58
N HIS A 99 -9.41 4.56 10.72
CA HIS A 99 -10.13 5.24 11.78
C HIS A 99 -11.18 4.31 12.40
N GLY A 100 -10.99 3.96 13.68
CA GLY A 100 -11.81 2.94 14.35
C GLY A 100 -11.68 1.55 13.71
N GLU A 101 -12.53 0.60 14.10
CA GLU A 101 -12.38 -0.81 13.73
C GLU A 101 -12.54 -1.12 12.23
N LYS A 102 -13.10 -0.19 11.42
CA LYS A 102 -13.38 -0.41 9.98
C LYS A 102 -13.37 0.84 9.10
N GLY A 103 -13.13 2.04 9.65
CA GLY A 103 -13.22 3.28 8.89
C GLY A 103 -11.99 3.49 8.01
N ARG A 104 -12.22 3.73 6.72
CA ARG A 104 -11.20 4.27 5.82
C ARG A 104 -11.43 5.77 5.69
N THR A 105 -10.49 6.56 6.16
CA THR A 105 -10.56 8.02 6.08
C THR A 105 -9.66 8.51 4.96
N ASP A 106 -10.24 9.25 4.03
CA ASP A 106 -9.52 10.01 3.03
C ASP A 106 -8.60 11.03 3.71
N LEU A 107 -7.32 11.01 3.35
CA LEU A 107 -6.32 11.88 3.98
C LEU A 107 -6.42 13.34 3.52
N ILE A 108 -7.05 13.63 2.38
CA ILE A 108 -7.15 14.99 1.83
C ILE A 108 -8.30 15.74 2.50
N LEU A 109 -9.48 15.12 2.53
CA LEU A 109 -10.72 15.70 3.04
C LEU A 109 -10.94 15.41 4.52
N ASN A 110 -10.27 14.40 5.10
CA ASN A 110 -10.54 13.87 6.44
C ASN A 110 -11.98 13.35 6.60
N GLU A 111 -12.55 12.84 5.51
CA GLU A 111 -13.89 12.27 5.45
C GLU A 111 -13.79 10.76 5.17
N PRO A 112 -14.84 9.97 5.44
CA PRO A 112 -14.91 8.61 4.95
C PRO A 112 -14.65 8.56 3.44
N LEU A 113 -13.93 7.53 2.98
CA LEU A 113 -13.71 7.34 1.54
C LEU A 113 -15.07 7.33 0.79
N PRO A 114 -15.12 7.92 -0.42
CA PRO A 114 -16.31 7.87 -1.26
C PRO A 114 -16.60 6.42 -1.68
N ASP A 115 -17.73 6.23 -2.37
CA ASP A 115 -18.10 4.91 -2.88
C ASP A 115 -16.95 4.27 -3.69
N SER A 116 -16.75 2.98 -3.42
CA SER A 116 -15.85 2.05 -4.10
C SER A 116 -15.79 2.26 -5.61
N SER A 117 -16.94 2.46 -6.25
CA SER A 117 -17.05 2.61 -7.70
C SER A 117 -16.33 3.85 -8.26
N ILE A 118 -16.21 4.92 -7.48
CA ILE A 118 -15.47 6.13 -7.87
C ILE A 118 -13.97 5.87 -7.76
N ILE A 119 -13.55 5.23 -6.68
CA ILE A 119 -12.14 4.93 -6.42
C ILE A 119 -11.63 3.95 -7.48
N GLU A 120 -12.38 2.89 -7.78
CA GLU A 120 -12.01 1.91 -8.82
C GLU A 120 -11.90 2.53 -10.23
N LYS A 121 -12.70 3.56 -10.53
CA LYS A 121 -12.64 4.26 -11.83
C LYS A 121 -11.51 5.28 -11.94
N THR A 122 -11.07 5.84 -10.83
CA THR A 122 -10.15 6.99 -10.81
C THR A 122 -8.77 6.67 -10.26
N SER A 123 -8.57 5.47 -9.72
CA SER A 123 -7.33 5.04 -9.09
C SER A 123 -6.80 3.75 -9.70
N THR A 124 -5.48 3.66 -9.72
CA THR A 124 -4.75 2.42 -10.01
C THR A 124 -4.49 1.63 -8.73
N ALA A 125 -4.39 2.32 -7.60
CA ALA A 125 -4.11 1.73 -6.31
C ALA A 125 -4.86 2.47 -5.19
N LEU A 126 -5.28 1.72 -4.19
CA LEU A 126 -5.72 2.24 -2.89
C LEU A 126 -4.80 1.71 -1.80
N VAL A 127 -4.21 2.59 -1.01
CA VAL A 127 -3.13 2.24 -0.09
C VAL A 127 -3.37 2.79 1.31
N LEU A 128 -3.11 1.95 2.30
CA LEU A 128 -3.08 2.36 3.71
C LEU A 128 -1.73 3.00 4.02
N THR A 129 -1.76 4.27 4.40
CA THR A 129 -0.58 5.02 4.84
C THR A 129 -0.86 5.69 6.18
N GLU A 130 0.10 5.60 7.09
CA GLU A 130 0.07 6.33 8.36
C GLU A 130 1.30 7.24 8.44
N TRP A 131 1.06 8.53 8.66
CA TRP A 131 2.10 9.56 8.57
C TRP A 131 2.40 10.10 9.96
N LYS A 132 3.69 10.22 10.29
CA LYS A 132 4.16 10.84 11.53
C LYS A 132 5.24 11.85 11.24
N VAL A 133 5.17 12.96 11.97
CA VAL A 133 6.21 13.99 11.96
C VAL A 133 7.24 13.63 13.01
N VAL A 134 8.51 13.59 12.59
CA VAL A 134 9.68 13.28 13.40
C VAL A 134 10.55 14.53 13.44
N LYS A 135 10.38 15.33 14.50
CA LYS A 135 11.16 16.53 14.80
C LYS A 135 12.55 16.18 15.29
N ASN A 136 12.69 15.10 16.05
CA ASN A 136 13.96 14.67 16.63
C ASN A 136 14.24 13.19 16.33
N SER A 137 15.51 12.79 16.28
CA SER A 137 15.86 11.40 15.96
C SER A 137 15.52 10.40 17.08
N ASN A 138 15.39 10.87 18.32
CA ASN A 138 15.08 10.07 19.50
C ASN A 138 13.60 9.68 19.62
N GLU A 139 12.70 10.38 18.95
CA GLU A 139 11.26 10.03 18.90
C GLU A 139 10.91 9.10 17.72
N LEU A 140 11.88 8.76 16.87
CA LEU A 140 11.64 7.94 15.67
C LEU A 140 10.99 6.58 16.01
N ASP A 141 11.56 5.85 16.96
CA ASP A 141 11.07 4.51 17.33
C ASP A 141 9.66 4.57 17.93
N GLU A 142 9.40 5.61 18.74
CA GLU A 142 8.08 5.87 19.31
C GLU A 142 7.05 6.17 18.22
N LYS A 143 7.39 7.05 17.27
CA LYS A 143 6.52 7.41 16.14
C LYS A 143 6.25 6.23 15.20
N ILE A 144 7.23 5.38 14.94
CA ILE A 144 7.03 4.14 14.18
C ILE A 144 6.04 3.23 14.91
N LYS A 145 6.18 3.08 16.23
CA LYS A 145 5.27 2.26 17.04
C LYS A 145 3.86 2.84 17.04
N GLU A 146 3.69 4.14 17.22
CA GLU A 146 2.37 4.81 17.13
C GLU A 146 1.72 4.54 15.78
N ALA A 147 2.45 4.77 14.69
CA ALA A 147 1.94 4.56 13.34
C ALA A 147 1.53 3.09 13.14
N PHE A 148 2.37 2.16 13.58
CA PHE A 148 2.10 0.74 13.51
C PHE A 148 0.80 0.35 14.24
N GLU A 149 0.63 0.76 15.50
CA GLU A 149 -0.59 0.46 16.27
C GLU A 149 -1.84 1.07 15.62
N GLN A 150 -1.73 2.27 15.05
CA GLN A 150 -2.85 2.89 14.32
C GLN A 150 -3.21 2.12 13.06
N THR A 151 -2.22 1.66 12.28
CA THR A 151 -2.51 0.81 11.12
C THR A 151 -3.12 -0.54 11.50
N LYS A 152 -2.80 -1.09 12.69
CA LYS A 152 -3.39 -2.35 13.18
C LYS A 152 -4.89 -2.29 13.38
N LEU A 153 -5.45 -1.11 13.65
CA LEU A 153 -6.89 -0.90 13.75
C LEU A 153 -7.63 -1.24 12.45
N TYR A 154 -6.93 -1.22 11.32
CA TYR A 154 -7.51 -1.59 10.04
C TYR A 154 -7.62 -3.10 9.87
N VAL A 155 -8.86 -3.56 9.77
CA VAL A 155 -9.21 -4.88 9.25
C VAL A 155 -9.43 -4.76 7.75
N THR A 156 -8.65 -5.52 6.96
CA THR A 156 -8.65 -5.53 5.49
C THR A 156 -10.06 -5.50 4.91
N GLY A 157 -10.29 -4.66 3.90
CA GLY A 157 -11.58 -4.58 3.21
C GLY A 157 -11.51 -5.09 1.76
N VAL A 158 -12.70 -5.27 1.17
CA VAL A 158 -12.91 -6.06 -0.08
C VAL A 158 -12.85 -5.18 -1.34
N LEU A 159 -12.00 -4.13 -1.40
CA LEU A 159 -11.98 -3.25 -2.56
C LEU A 159 -11.25 -3.87 -3.75
N GLY A 160 -11.99 -4.68 -4.52
CA GLY A 160 -11.88 -4.84 -5.98
C GLY A 160 -10.53 -5.27 -6.57
N GLY A 161 -9.53 -5.62 -5.77
CA GLY A 161 -8.17 -5.96 -6.23
C GLY A 161 -7.25 -4.75 -6.51
N ILE A 162 -7.74 -3.50 -6.33
CA ILE A 162 -6.93 -2.27 -6.38
C ILE A 162 -6.38 -1.87 -5.01
N GLU A 163 -6.99 -2.34 -3.93
CA GLU A 163 -6.47 -2.14 -2.58
C GLU A 163 -5.20 -2.95 -2.38
N LEU A 164 -4.13 -2.31 -1.95
CA LEU A 164 -2.87 -2.96 -1.62
C LEU A 164 -2.99 -3.60 -0.22
N THR A 165 -3.44 -4.84 -0.19
CA THR A 165 -3.87 -5.50 1.06
C THR A 165 -2.71 -5.99 1.93
N ASN A 166 -1.58 -6.32 1.30
CA ASN A 166 -0.42 -6.90 1.97
C ASN A 166 0.68 -5.88 2.29
N TYR A 167 0.50 -4.60 2.00
CA TYR A 167 1.48 -3.57 2.33
C TYR A 167 0.83 -2.42 3.09
N ARG A 168 1.49 -2.01 4.17
CA ARG A 168 1.11 -0.84 4.96
C ARG A 168 2.32 0.08 5.05
N TYR A 169 2.11 1.37 4.79
CA TYR A 169 3.20 2.34 4.77
C TYR A 169 3.21 3.14 6.04
N LEU A 170 4.32 3.05 6.77
CA LEU A 170 4.63 3.89 7.93
C LEU A 170 5.55 5.01 7.44
N VAL A 171 4.99 6.19 7.23
CA VAL A 171 5.66 7.33 6.59
C VAL A 171 6.14 8.31 7.66
N MET A 172 7.45 8.41 7.82
CA MET A 172 8.10 9.32 8.75
C MET A 172 8.57 10.58 8.00
N VAL A 173 7.95 11.71 8.30
CA VAL A 173 8.34 13.01 7.77
C VAL A 173 9.36 13.64 8.70
N SER A 174 10.56 13.91 8.22
CA SER A 174 11.66 14.46 9.03
C SER A 174 12.24 15.72 8.40
N GLU A 175 12.96 16.53 9.17
CA GLU A 175 13.63 17.71 8.62
C GLU A 175 14.69 17.30 7.58
N LYS A 176 15.55 16.34 7.94
CA LYS A 176 16.65 15.82 7.11
C LYS A 176 16.51 14.32 6.92
N SER A 177 17.27 13.75 5.99
CA SER A 177 17.25 12.30 5.79
C SER A 177 17.64 11.56 7.07
N THR A 178 16.79 10.63 7.49
CA THR A 178 17.00 9.80 8.67
C THR A 178 17.08 8.34 8.26
N LYS A 179 17.98 7.59 8.88
CA LYS A 179 18.09 6.14 8.64
C LYS A 179 16.88 5.44 9.25
N MET A 180 16.01 4.92 8.40
CA MET A 180 14.88 4.10 8.83
C MET A 180 15.33 2.69 9.22
N PRO A 181 14.64 2.04 10.18
CA PRO A 181 14.77 0.60 10.38
C PRO A 181 14.35 -0.16 9.11
N SER A 182 14.78 -1.42 9.02
CA SER A 182 14.36 -2.30 7.93
C SER A 182 12.85 -2.54 8.00
N ASP A 183 12.24 -2.75 6.83
CA ASP A 183 10.87 -3.24 6.74
C ASP A 183 10.73 -4.58 7.45
N PHE A 184 9.53 -4.88 7.92
CA PHE A 184 9.23 -6.14 8.58
C PHE A 184 7.87 -6.69 8.15
N THR A 185 7.61 -7.95 8.49
CA THR A 185 6.38 -8.66 8.14
C THR A 185 5.71 -9.19 9.38
N GLU A 186 4.41 -8.97 9.52
CA GLU A 186 3.56 -9.57 10.54
C GLU A 186 2.41 -10.31 9.83
N GLY A 187 2.39 -11.65 9.93
CA GLY A 187 1.46 -12.48 9.17
C GLY A 187 1.71 -12.36 7.65
N THR A 188 0.70 -11.89 6.91
CA THR A 188 0.78 -11.66 5.46
C THR A 188 1.06 -10.20 5.10
N ILE A 189 1.23 -9.32 6.10
CA ILE A 189 1.31 -7.88 5.93
C ILE A 189 2.75 -7.42 6.08
N VAL A 190 3.25 -6.74 5.05
CA VAL A 190 4.56 -6.09 5.03
C VAL A 190 4.39 -4.63 5.45
N TYR A 191 5.12 -4.24 6.49
CA TYR A 191 5.19 -2.88 6.97
C TYR A 191 6.41 -2.20 6.35
N ARG A 192 6.13 -1.21 5.50
CA ARG A 192 7.11 -0.44 4.74
C ARG A 192 7.45 0.84 5.50
N HIS A 193 8.72 1.04 5.81
CA HIS A 193 9.21 2.26 6.44
C HIS A 193 9.68 3.25 5.38
N ILE A 194 9.00 4.39 5.27
CA ILE A 194 9.35 5.45 4.31
C ILE A 194 9.78 6.69 5.08
N ASN A 195 10.93 7.27 4.73
CA ASN A 195 11.32 8.58 5.22
C ASN A 195 11.08 9.65 4.15
N ILE A 196 10.36 10.71 4.49
CA ILE A 196 10.17 11.89 3.64
C ILE A 196 10.91 13.07 4.28
N PRO A 197 12.16 13.35 3.88
CA PRO A 197 12.89 14.51 4.36
C PRO A 197 12.34 15.78 3.69
N VAL A 198 11.91 16.77 4.48
CA VAL A 198 11.37 18.04 3.94
C VAL A 198 12.43 19.06 3.56
N ASN A 199 13.64 18.91 4.11
CA ASN A 199 14.80 19.74 3.79
C ASN A 199 16.08 18.88 3.64
N PRO A 200 16.11 17.97 2.64
CA PRO A 200 17.28 17.12 2.44
C PRO A 200 18.49 17.94 2.01
N LYS A 201 19.68 17.50 2.45
CA LYS A 201 20.93 17.99 1.87
C LYS A 201 21.09 17.39 0.47
N TYR A 202 21.75 18.12 -0.42
CA TYR A 202 22.09 17.56 -1.73
C TYR A 202 23.03 16.35 -1.57
N PRO A 203 22.90 15.29 -2.40
CA PRO A 203 23.77 14.11 -2.32
C PRO A 203 25.27 14.45 -2.41
N SER A 204 25.63 15.48 -3.18
CA SER A 204 27.00 15.99 -3.30
C SER A 204 27.57 16.57 -2.00
N VAL A 205 26.69 17.08 -1.12
CA VAL A 205 27.05 17.63 0.18
C VAL A 205 27.08 16.52 1.23
N GLU A 206 26.13 15.59 1.20
CA GLU A 206 26.11 14.43 2.11
C GLU A 206 27.34 13.51 1.92
N ALA A 207 27.74 13.26 0.67
CA ALA A 207 28.93 12.46 0.37
C ALA A 207 30.21 13.04 0.95
N ARG A 208 30.36 14.37 0.97
CA ARG A 208 31.52 15.07 1.56
C ARG A 208 31.53 15.07 3.08
N THR A 209 30.39 14.82 3.71
CA THR A 209 30.27 14.82 5.19
C THR A 209 30.58 13.43 5.77
N LYS A 210 30.64 12.38 4.95
CA LYS A 210 30.91 10.99 5.36
C LYS A 210 32.38 10.56 5.18
N THR A 211 33.23 11.43 4.62
CA THR A 211 34.71 11.31 4.57
C THR A 211 35.33 12.10 5.70
#